data_AF-A0A2K0T109-F1
#
_entry.id   AF-A0A2K0T109-F1
#
_cell.length_a   1.000
_cell.length_b   1.000
_cell.length_c   1.000
_cell.angle_alpha   90.00
_cell.angle_beta   90.00
_cell.angle_gamma   90.00
#
_symmetry.space_group_name_H-M   'P 1'
#
loop_
_entity.id
_entity.type
_entity.pdbx_description
1 polymer ?
#
loop_
_entity_poly.entity_id
_entity_poly.type
_entity_poly.pdbx_seq_one_letter_code
_entity_poly.pdbx_strand_id
1 'polypeptide(L)'
;MLLREAVTFAQMLGLDKALHYSGLPKLEAQLHLRVIWLLFVTERGHTTRFDFPRILQLDPELPELEVDENPPILFAFISLSKLFQSFARAMDGDGTSQTQEYFAFMHDRLREVSQGPHSSTDLQKADFLLTQQWMRVVLWKTSMYYINLSSDATDEGLSICFPDRIARNVARNIELFPRSVIEAHGLGMEMKLFEVAMSLADILLCLPSNFEGKQLMNVGPKDVLNRLAQFLTHFRGGSDNNIKLQILHDKMQEISRSVVRQPQLLEDDDQDPNAEWTNPRMISVIE
;
A
#
# COMPACT_ATOMS: atom_id res chain seq x y z
N MET A 1 -24.95 -3.49 0.53
CA MET A 1 -26.21 -4.06 -0.01
C MET A 1 -26.35 -3.73 -1.49
N LEU A 2 -26.48 -2.45 -1.86
CA LEU A 2 -26.68 -2.01 -3.25
C LEU A 2 -25.65 -2.52 -4.28
N LEU A 3 -24.35 -2.56 -3.93
CA LEU A 3 -23.32 -3.06 -4.85
C LEU A 3 -23.48 -4.54 -5.18
N ARG A 4 -23.91 -5.36 -4.21
CA ARG A 4 -24.13 -6.80 -4.42
C ARG A 4 -25.31 -7.01 -5.37
N GLU A 5 -26.40 -6.29 -5.16
CA GLU A 5 -27.57 -6.33 -6.04
C GLU A 5 -27.22 -5.91 -7.46
N ALA A 6 -26.47 -4.83 -7.64
CA ALA A 6 -26.02 -4.37 -8.95
C ALA A 6 -25.15 -5.41 -9.67
N VAL A 7 -24.22 -6.05 -8.95
CA VAL A 7 -23.41 -7.16 -9.48
C VAL A 7 -24.30 -8.34 -9.88
N THR A 8 -25.25 -8.74 -9.03
CA THR A 8 -26.17 -9.84 -9.32
C THR A 8 -27.02 -9.55 -10.55
N PHE A 9 -27.56 -8.34 -10.72
CA PHE A 9 -28.31 -7.97 -11.93
C PHE A 9 -27.43 -8.03 -13.18
N ALA A 10 -26.19 -7.54 -13.11
CA ALA A 10 -25.28 -7.61 -14.24
C ALA A 10 -24.97 -9.07 -14.64
N GLN A 11 -24.81 -9.97 -13.66
CA GLN A 11 -24.63 -11.40 -13.91
C GLN A 11 -25.88 -12.08 -14.48
N MET A 12 -27.07 -11.69 -14.01
CA MET A 12 -28.33 -12.18 -14.58
C MET A 12 -28.52 -11.76 -16.05
N LEU A 13 -28.02 -10.59 -16.42
CA LEU A 13 -27.99 -10.10 -17.80
C LEU A 13 -26.85 -10.72 -18.63
N GLY A 14 -25.96 -11.52 -18.03
CA GLY A 14 -24.83 -12.13 -18.71
C GLY A 14 -23.67 -11.18 -19.02
N LEU A 15 -23.64 -9.97 -18.46
CA LEU A 15 -22.62 -8.96 -18.79
C LEU A 15 -21.18 -9.40 -18.46
N ASP A 16 -21.02 -10.36 -17.56
CA ASP A 16 -19.74 -10.96 -17.19
C ASP A 16 -19.26 -12.05 -18.16
N LYS A 17 -20.05 -12.44 -19.17
CA LYS A 17 -19.77 -13.53 -20.11
C LYS A 17 -19.39 -13.03 -21.50
N ALA A 18 -18.37 -13.63 -22.13
CA ALA A 18 -17.96 -13.26 -23.49
C ALA A 18 -19.07 -13.47 -24.52
N LEU A 19 -19.87 -14.55 -24.36
CA LEU A 19 -21.00 -14.85 -25.25
C LEU A 19 -22.04 -13.73 -25.34
N HIS A 20 -22.25 -12.95 -24.28
CA HIS A 20 -23.22 -11.84 -24.28
C HIS A 20 -22.92 -10.81 -25.37
N TYR A 21 -21.64 -10.63 -25.69
CA TYR A 21 -21.17 -9.65 -26.65
C TYR A 21 -21.19 -10.18 -28.10
N SER A 22 -21.43 -11.48 -28.29
CA SER A 22 -21.50 -12.08 -29.62
C SER A 22 -22.73 -11.58 -30.38
N GLY A 23 -22.51 -10.86 -31.48
CA GLY A 23 -23.59 -10.32 -32.33
C GLY A 23 -24.17 -8.98 -31.88
N LEU A 24 -23.71 -8.39 -30.76
CA LEU A 24 -24.11 -7.04 -30.38
C LEU A 24 -23.46 -5.98 -31.29
N PRO A 25 -24.18 -4.88 -31.61
CA PRO A 25 -23.55 -3.71 -32.20
C PRO A 25 -22.40 -3.19 -31.33
N LYS A 26 -21.30 -2.76 -31.95
CA LYS A 26 -20.07 -2.34 -31.25
C LYS A 26 -20.32 -1.30 -30.15
N LEU A 27 -21.15 -0.29 -30.42
CA LEU A 27 -21.48 0.77 -29.46
C LEU A 27 -22.16 0.20 -28.20
N GLU A 28 -23.13 -0.69 -28.39
CA GLU A 28 -23.86 -1.33 -27.30
C GLU A 28 -22.95 -2.27 -26.49
N ALA A 29 -22.12 -3.06 -27.19
CA ALA A 29 -21.12 -3.91 -26.56
C ALA A 29 -20.15 -3.11 -25.66
N GLN A 30 -19.64 -1.98 -26.15
CA GLN A 30 -18.73 -1.13 -25.36
C GLN A 30 -19.42 -0.46 -24.16
N LEU A 31 -20.70 -0.09 -24.27
CA LEU A 31 -21.48 0.41 -23.12
C LEU A 31 -21.64 -0.67 -22.04
N HIS A 32 -22.03 -1.88 -22.41
CA HIS A 32 -22.14 -3.01 -21.48
C HIS A 32 -20.79 -3.38 -20.84
N LEU A 33 -19.70 -3.37 -21.62
CA LEU A 33 -18.34 -3.58 -21.10
C LEU A 33 -17.99 -2.53 -20.04
N ARG A 34 -18.28 -1.25 -20.29
CA ARG A 34 -18.00 -0.18 -19.31
C ARG A 34 -18.77 -0.39 -18.01
N VAL A 35 -20.03 -0.82 -18.09
CA VAL A 35 -20.85 -1.12 -16.90
C VAL A 35 -20.22 -2.25 -16.09
N ILE A 36 -19.90 -3.39 -16.73
CA ILE A 36 -19.36 -4.54 -15.99
C ILE A 36 -17.97 -4.26 -15.41
N TRP A 37 -17.12 -3.53 -16.14
CA TRP A 37 -15.80 -3.12 -15.66
C TRP A 37 -15.88 -2.10 -14.53
N LEU A 38 -16.86 -1.19 -14.55
CA LEU A 38 -17.09 -0.24 -13.45
C LEU A 38 -17.52 -0.99 -12.18
N LEU A 39 -18.43 -1.96 -12.32
CA LEU A 39 -18.84 -2.84 -11.22
C LEU A 39 -17.66 -3.64 -10.69
N PHE A 40 -16.81 -4.18 -11.57
CA PHE A 40 -15.60 -4.91 -11.20
C PHE A 40 -14.65 -4.06 -10.37
N VAL A 41 -14.28 -2.87 -10.85
CA VAL A 41 -13.38 -1.94 -10.12
C VAL A 41 -13.98 -1.57 -8.76
N THR A 42 -15.27 -1.25 -8.72
CA THR A 42 -15.98 -0.87 -7.49
C THR A 42 -16.03 -2.02 -6.49
N GLU A 43 -16.36 -3.22 -6.94
CA GLU A 43 -16.42 -4.43 -6.11
C GLU A 43 -15.06 -4.82 -5.59
N ARG A 44 -14.00 -4.79 -6.40
CA ARG A 44 -12.63 -5.08 -5.96
C ARG A 44 -12.11 -4.07 -4.93
N GLY A 45 -12.40 -2.78 -5.12
CA GLY A 45 -12.06 -1.75 -4.12
C GLY A 45 -12.81 -1.95 -2.80
N HIS A 46 -14.11 -2.25 -2.86
CA HIS A 46 -14.95 -2.44 -1.69
C HIS A 46 -14.64 -3.75 -0.93
N THR A 47 -14.46 -4.86 -1.65
CA THR A 47 -14.20 -6.19 -1.06
C THR A 47 -12.85 -6.25 -0.38
N THR A 48 -11.79 -5.73 -1.03
CA THR A 48 -10.45 -5.65 -0.45
C THR A 48 -10.44 -4.85 0.84
N ARG A 49 -11.21 -3.76 0.87
CA ARG A 49 -11.31 -2.89 2.03
C ARG A 49 -11.94 -3.56 3.26
N PHE A 50 -13.05 -4.25 3.04
CA PHE A 50 -13.90 -4.76 4.12
C PHE A 50 -13.74 -6.26 4.33
N ASP A 51 -12.75 -6.86 3.68
CA ASP A 51 -12.50 -8.30 3.67
C ASP A 51 -13.74 -9.11 3.30
N PHE A 52 -14.48 -8.63 2.29
CA PHE A 52 -15.65 -9.34 1.78
C PHE A 52 -15.28 -10.28 0.63
N PRO A 53 -15.99 -11.41 0.46
CA PRO A 53 -15.76 -12.30 -0.68
C PRO A 53 -15.95 -11.59 -2.02
N ARG A 54 -15.06 -11.85 -2.99
CA ARG A 54 -15.22 -11.39 -4.38
C ARG A 54 -16.13 -12.36 -5.11
N ILE A 55 -17.23 -11.86 -5.67
CA ILE A 55 -18.25 -12.68 -6.35
C ILE A 55 -18.32 -12.38 -7.84
N LEU A 56 -17.88 -11.20 -8.27
CA LEU A 56 -17.88 -10.86 -9.69
C LEU A 56 -16.62 -11.45 -10.35
N GLN A 57 -16.78 -12.53 -11.09
CA GLN A 57 -15.72 -13.10 -11.91
C GLN A 57 -16.01 -12.78 -13.37
N LEU A 58 -15.05 -12.10 -14.02
CA LEU A 58 -15.15 -11.75 -15.42
C LEU A 58 -14.60 -12.90 -16.26
N ASP A 59 -15.30 -13.22 -17.35
CA ASP A 59 -14.81 -14.15 -18.36
C ASP A 59 -13.46 -13.66 -18.92
N PRO A 60 -12.40 -14.50 -18.92
CA PRO A 60 -11.12 -14.13 -19.52
C PRO A 60 -11.21 -13.75 -20.99
N GLU A 61 -12.25 -14.21 -21.70
CA GLU A 61 -12.49 -13.97 -23.12
C GLU A 61 -13.39 -12.75 -23.38
N LEU A 62 -13.67 -11.92 -22.37
CA LEU A 62 -14.40 -10.66 -22.58
C LEU A 62 -13.69 -9.80 -23.65
N PRO A 63 -14.44 -9.16 -24.57
CA PRO A 63 -13.85 -8.22 -25.51
C PRO A 63 -13.16 -7.06 -24.79
N GLU A 64 -12.11 -6.51 -25.41
CA GLU A 64 -11.37 -5.39 -24.82
C GLU A 64 -12.21 -4.10 -24.78
N LEU A 65 -12.01 -3.32 -23.72
CA LEU A 65 -12.50 -1.94 -23.66
C LEU A 65 -11.75 -1.10 -24.70
N GLU A 66 -12.50 -0.41 -25.54
CA GLU A 66 -11.98 0.45 -26.58
C GLU A 66 -12.07 1.94 -26.20
N VAL A 67 -11.23 2.74 -26.86
CA VAL A 67 -11.21 4.20 -26.74
C VAL A 67 -11.91 4.80 -27.96
N ASP A 68 -13.23 4.90 -27.89
CA ASP A 68 -14.09 5.39 -28.99
C ASP A 68 -14.53 6.85 -28.79
N GLU A 69 -14.90 7.23 -27.56
CA GLU A 69 -15.45 8.53 -27.19
C GLU A 69 -14.76 9.07 -25.95
N ASN A 70 -14.61 10.40 -25.85
CA ASN A 70 -13.94 11.05 -24.72
C ASN A 70 -12.58 10.39 -24.35
N PRO A 71 -11.61 10.31 -25.29
CA PRO A 71 -10.41 9.49 -25.10
C PRO A 71 -9.68 9.67 -23.76
N PRO A 72 -9.49 10.89 -23.22
CA PRO A 72 -8.83 11.06 -21.92
C PRO A 72 -9.54 10.33 -20.76
N ILE A 73 -10.87 10.24 -20.77
CA ILE A 73 -11.66 9.53 -19.76
C ILE A 73 -11.50 8.03 -19.91
N LEU A 74 -11.67 7.52 -21.12
CA LEU A 74 -11.59 6.08 -21.38
C LEU A 74 -10.18 5.53 -21.16
N PHE A 75 -9.13 6.25 -21.54
CA PHE A 75 -7.77 5.80 -21.25
C PHE A 75 -7.53 5.64 -19.74
N ALA A 76 -7.97 6.61 -18.93
CA ALA A 76 -7.82 6.54 -17.49
C ALA A 76 -8.62 5.37 -16.90
N PHE A 77 -9.87 5.20 -17.34
CA PHE A 77 -10.73 4.10 -16.90
C PHE A 77 -10.16 2.73 -17.28
N ILE A 78 -9.68 2.56 -18.52
CA ILE A 78 -9.06 1.31 -18.99
C ILE A 78 -7.79 1.00 -18.18
N SER A 79 -6.95 2.02 -17.95
CA SER A 79 -5.72 1.85 -17.15
C SER A 79 -6.06 1.40 -15.73
N LEU A 80 -7.05 2.03 -15.10
CA LEU A 80 -7.53 1.67 -13.77
C LEU A 80 -8.13 0.25 -13.74
N SER A 81 -8.92 -0.12 -14.74
CA SER A 81 -9.48 -1.46 -14.89
C SER A 81 -8.39 -2.53 -15.01
N LYS A 82 -7.35 -2.29 -15.83
CA LYS A 82 -6.18 -3.18 -15.96
C LYS A 82 -5.40 -3.29 -14.65
N LEU A 83 -5.28 -2.20 -13.90
CA LEU A 83 -4.65 -2.17 -12.59
C LEU A 83 -5.42 -3.04 -11.58
N PHE A 84 -6.73 -2.85 -11.47
CA PHE A 84 -7.60 -3.68 -10.61
C PHE A 84 -7.64 -5.14 -11.05
N GLN A 85 -7.58 -5.45 -12.35
CA GLN A 85 -7.51 -6.82 -12.84
C GLN A 85 -6.21 -7.50 -12.42
N SER A 86 -5.07 -6.80 -12.58
CA SER A 86 -3.76 -7.32 -12.17
C SER A 86 -3.70 -7.55 -10.66
N PHE A 87 -4.25 -6.61 -9.88
CA PHE A 87 -4.36 -6.74 -8.43
C PHE A 87 -5.29 -7.88 -8.00
N ALA A 88 -6.43 -8.05 -8.69
CA ALA A 88 -7.35 -9.14 -8.40
C ALA A 88 -6.66 -10.50 -8.56
N ARG A 89 -5.95 -10.71 -9.68
CA ARG A 89 -5.16 -11.93 -9.91
C ARG A 89 -4.11 -12.19 -8.83
N ALA A 90 -3.44 -11.13 -8.34
CA ALA A 90 -2.43 -11.24 -7.29
C ALA A 90 -3.00 -11.72 -5.95
N MET A 91 -4.23 -11.31 -5.66
CA MET A 91 -4.90 -11.55 -4.38
C MET A 91 -5.72 -12.85 -4.39
N ASP A 92 -6.35 -13.18 -5.52
CA ASP A 92 -7.19 -14.37 -5.66
C ASP A 92 -6.35 -15.63 -5.90
N GLY A 93 -5.11 -15.46 -6.38
CA GLY A 93 -4.31 -16.55 -6.92
C GLY A 93 -4.78 -16.95 -8.31
N ASP A 94 -3.86 -17.47 -9.12
CA ASP A 94 -4.13 -18.01 -10.47
C ASP A 94 -3.95 -19.54 -10.53
N GLY A 95 -3.98 -20.19 -9.36
CA GLY A 95 -3.71 -21.63 -9.21
C GLY A 95 -2.22 -21.97 -9.13
N THR A 96 -1.32 -21.00 -9.30
CA THR A 96 0.11 -21.20 -9.04
C THR A 96 0.41 -21.22 -7.54
N SER A 97 1.54 -21.82 -7.17
CA SER A 97 2.01 -21.81 -5.78
C SER A 97 2.40 -20.39 -5.37
N GLN A 98 1.90 -19.94 -4.22
CA GLN A 98 2.15 -18.60 -3.67
C GLN A 98 3.55 -18.49 -3.05
N THR A 99 4.58 -18.65 -3.87
CA THR A 99 5.99 -18.59 -3.48
C THR A 99 6.53 -17.15 -3.50
N GLN A 100 7.78 -16.98 -3.09
CA GLN A 100 8.48 -15.70 -3.15
C GLN A 100 8.50 -15.15 -4.59
N GLU A 101 8.82 -16.00 -5.56
CA GLU A 101 8.88 -15.65 -6.99
C GLU A 101 7.50 -15.23 -7.53
N TYR A 102 6.43 -15.87 -7.05
CA TYR A 102 5.06 -15.47 -7.40
C TYR A 102 4.77 -14.04 -6.97
N PHE A 103 4.99 -13.71 -5.69
CA PHE A 103 4.70 -12.36 -5.19
C PHE A 103 5.61 -11.30 -5.81
N ALA A 104 6.89 -11.60 -6.04
CA ALA A 104 7.82 -10.75 -6.79
C ALA A 104 7.25 -10.40 -8.17
N PHE A 105 6.87 -11.43 -8.93
CA PHE A 105 6.28 -11.27 -10.26
C PHE A 105 4.99 -10.44 -10.22
N MET A 106 4.12 -10.66 -9.24
CA MET A 106 2.87 -9.89 -9.13
C MET A 106 3.11 -8.43 -8.72
N HIS A 107 4.13 -8.15 -7.90
CA HIS A 107 4.57 -6.79 -7.60
C HIS A 107 5.11 -6.06 -8.84
N ASP A 108 5.91 -6.74 -9.65
CA ASP A 108 6.43 -6.21 -10.92
C ASP A 108 5.30 -5.90 -11.90
N ARG A 109 4.36 -6.84 -12.09
CA ARG A 109 3.19 -6.62 -12.94
C ARG A 109 2.35 -5.43 -12.51
N LEU A 110 2.11 -5.27 -11.20
CA LEU A 110 1.39 -4.10 -10.67
C LEU A 110 2.13 -2.79 -10.91
N ARG A 111 3.47 -2.81 -10.86
CA ARG A 111 4.32 -1.64 -11.13
C ARG A 111 4.32 -1.28 -12.62
N GLU A 112 4.33 -2.27 -13.50
CA GLU A 112 4.40 -2.12 -14.96
C GLU A 112 3.09 -1.63 -15.59
N VAL A 113 1.95 -1.76 -14.90
CA VAL A 113 0.69 -1.19 -15.39
C VAL A 113 0.90 0.31 -15.60
N SER A 114 0.91 0.71 -16.87
CA SER A 114 1.18 2.07 -17.26
C SER A 114 0.02 2.97 -16.89
N GLN A 115 0.35 4.17 -16.42
CA GLN A 115 -0.62 5.24 -16.37
C GLN A 115 -1.16 5.50 -17.78
N GLY A 116 -2.40 6.02 -17.87
CA GLY A 116 -2.93 6.51 -19.13
C GLY A 116 -1.97 7.52 -19.81
N PRO A 117 -2.19 7.81 -21.10
CA PRO A 117 -1.33 8.69 -21.89
C PRO A 117 -1.20 10.07 -21.25
N HIS A 118 -0.19 10.85 -21.68
CA HIS A 118 0.13 12.17 -21.11
C HIS A 118 -1.05 13.15 -21.04
N SER A 119 -2.08 12.95 -21.85
CA SER A 119 -3.33 13.72 -21.88
C SER A 119 -4.27 13.49 -20.68
N SER A 120 -3.99 12.54 -19.79
CA SER A 120 -4.78 12.35 -18.56
C SER A 120 -4.72 13.56 -17.64
N THR A 121 -5.86 13.90 -17.05
CA THR A 121 -6.00 14.98 -16.06
C THR A 121 -5.30 14.62 -14.74
N ASP A 122 -4.98 15.62 -13.94
CA ASP A 122 -4.41 15.41 -12.60
C ASP A 122 -5.33 14.56 -11.72
N LEU A 123 -6.65 14.70 -11.87
CA LEU A 123 -7.65 13.88 -11.18
C LEU A 123 -7.44 12.39 -11.45
N GLN A 124 -7.26 12.04 -12.72
CA GLN A 124 -7.07 10.65 -13.16
C GLN A 124 -5.67 10.12 -12.77
N LYS A 125 -4.64 10.95 -12.92
CA LYS A 125 -3.27 10.59 -12.53
C LYS A 125 -3.16 10.35 -11.03
N ALA A 126 -3.77 11.21 -10.22
CA ALA A 126 -3.82 11.09 -8.77
C ALA A 126 -4.54 9.79 -8.35
N ASP A 127 -5.71 9.50 -8.93
CA ASP A 127 -6.43 8.26 -8.62
C ASP A 127 -5.59 7.03 -8.91
N PHE A 128 -5.00 6.97 -10.11
CA PHE A 128 -4.20 5.84 -10.53
C PHE A 128 -2.95 5.65 -9.66
N LEU A 129 -2.12 6.70 -9.48
CA LEU A 129 -0.87 6.58 -8.75
C LEU A 129 -1.10 6.17 -7.30
N LEU A 130 -2.06 6.80 -6.62
CA LEU A 130 -2.35 6.53 -5.23
C LEU A 130 -3.02 5.16 -5.05
N THR A 131 -3.92 4.77 -5.96
CA THR A 131 -4.53 3.43 -5.96
C THR A 131 -3.49 2.35 -6.22
N GLN A 132 -2.54 2.56 -7.13
CA GLN A 132 -1.45 1.61 -7.39
C GLN A 132 -0.56 1.43 -6.15
N GLN A 133 -0.16 2.52 -5.48
CA GLN A 133 0.65 2.40 -4.26
C GLN A 133 -0.11 1.68 -3.14
N TRP A 134 -1.41 1.96 -2.97
CA TRP A 134 -2.26 1.24 -2.03
C TRP A 134 -2.34 -0.26 -2.34
N MET A 135 -2.59 -0.65 -3.59
CA MET A 135 -2.63 -2.06 -3.98
C MET A 135 -1.31 -2.77 -3.71
N ARG A 136 -0.18 -2.09 -3.95
CA ARG A 136 1.14 -2.66 -3.67
C ARG A 136 1.34 -2.91 -2.17
N VAL A 137 0.94 -2.00 -1.28
CA VAL A 137 1.06 -2.27 0.16
C VAL A 137 0.11 -3.38 0.64
N VAL A 138 -1.09 -3.46 0.05
CA VAL A 138 -2.02 -4.55 0.36
C VAL A 138 -1.46 -5.90 -0.09
N LEU A 139 -0.91 -6.00 -1.31
CA LEU A 139 -0.28 -7.23 -1.79
C LEU A 139 0.90 -7.65 -0.89
N TRP A 140 1.71 -6.69 -0.45
CA TRP A 140 2.81 -6.96 0.48
C TRP A 140 2.29 -7.52 1.82
N LYS A 141 1.25 -6.92 2.41
CA LYS A 141 0.60 -7.46 3.62
C LYS A 141 0.09 -8.88 3.39
N THR A 142 -0.50 -9.14 2.23
CA THR A 142 -0.98 -10.48 1.87
C THR A 142 0.17 -11.49 1.75
N SER A 143 1.30 -11.10 1.17
CA SER A 143 2.45 -11.99 1.02
C SER A 143 2.98 -12.52 2.37
N MET A 144 2.86 -11.74 3.45
CA MET A 144 3.29 -12.14 4.80
C MET A 144 2.60 -13.41 5.33
N TYR A 145 1.42 -13.75 4.82
CA TYR A 145 0.72 -14.97 5.20
C TYR A 145 1.27 -16.22 4.52
N TYR A 146 2.08 -16.07 3.47
CA TYR A 146 2.54 -17.15 2.62
C TYR A 146 4.06 -17.31 2.60
N ILE A 147 4.80 -16.20 2.77
CA ILE A 147 6.25 -16.18 2.70
C ILE A 147 6.85 -15.39 3.87
N ASN A 148 8.09 -15.73 4.22
CA ASN A 148 8.88 -14.94 5.15
C ASN A 148 9.51 -13.76 4.40
N LEU A 149 9.33 -12.55 4.93
CA LEU A 149 9.96 -11.35 4.40
C LEU A 149 11.36 -11.17 4.98
N SER A 150 12.26 -10.55 4.20
CA SER A 150 13.62 -10.24 4.61
C SER A 150 13.90 -8.75 4.45
N SER A 151 14.81 -8.18 5.26
CA SER A 151 15.34 -6.83 5.01
C SER A 151 16.16 -6.77 3.73
N ASP A 152 16.85 -7.86 3.40
CA ASP A 152 17.84 -7.96 2.32
C ASP A 152 17.22 -8.65 1.08
N ALA A 153 15.89 -8.59 0.96
CA ALA A 153 15.18 -9.15 -0.18
C ALA A 153 15.69 -8.52 -1.49
N THR A 154 16.07 -9.36 -2.45
CA THR A 154 16.47 -8.94 -3.80
C THR A 154 15.29 -8.31 -4.54
N ASP A 155 14.09 -8.85 -4.32
CA ASP A 155 12.85 -8.24 -4.74
C ASP A 155 12.38 -7.22 -3.71
N GLU A 156 12.29 -5.99 -4.17
CA GLU A 156 11.92 -4.85 -3.36
C GLU A 156 10.50 -4.93 -2.81
N GLY A 157 9.57 -5.52 -3.57
CA GLY A 157 8.19 -5.77 -3.18
C GLY A 157 8.06 -6.73 -2.00
N LEU A 158 9.10 -7.50 -1.70
CA LEU A 158 9.11 -8.51 -0.62
C LEU A 158 10.01 -8.09 0.55
N SER A 159 10.54 -6.86 0.51
CA SER A 159 11.34 -6.33 1.60
C SER A 159 10.46 -6.03 2.81
N ILE A 160 10.97 -6.31 4.02
CA ILE A 160 10.30 -5.88 5.25
C ILE A 160 10.21 -4.35 5.37
N CYS A 161 11.08 -3.62 4.66
CA CYS A 161 11.08 -2.16 4.59
C CYS A 161 10.15 -1.60 3.51
N PHE A 162 9.41 -2.44 2.77
CA PHE A 162 8.60 -2.01 1.64
C PHE A 162 7.55 -0.94 1.98
N PRO A 163 6.86 -0.95 3.14
CA PRO A 163 5.93 0.11 3.51
C PRO A 163 6.55 1.50 3.60
N ASP A 164 7.81 1.64 4.05
CA ASP A 164 8.52 2.94 4.05
C ASP A 164 8.67 3.47 2.62
N ARG A 165 9.03 2.61 1.67
CA ARG A 165 9.13 3.01 0.27
C ARG A 165 7.78 3.40 -0.32
N ILE A 166 6.74 2.61 -0.08
CA ILE A 166 5.39 2.93 -0.56
C ILE A 166 4.92 4.26 0.03
N ALA A 167 5.11 4.48 1.33
CA ALA A 167 4.76 5.72 2.00
C ALA A 167 5.53 6.93 1.42
N ARG A 168 6.82 6.78 1.08
CA ARG A 168 7.60 7.81 0.39
C ARG A 168 7.04 8.11 -1.01
N ASN A 169 6.63 7.09 -1.76
CA ASN A 169 5.99 7.28 -3.06
C ASN A 169 4.67 8.04 -2.92
N VAL A 170 3.85 7.66 -1.93
CA VAL A 170 2.58 8.33 -1.65
C VAL A 170 2.80 9.78 -1.21
N ALA A 171 3.77 10.05 -0.34
CA ALA A 171 4.10 11.40 0.09
C ALA A 171 4.50 12.30 -1.10
N ARG A 172 5.30 11.77 -2.04
CA ARG A 172 5.65 12.46 -3.30
C ARG A 172 4.45 12.67 -4.21
N ASN A 173 3.59 11.65 -4.35
CA ASN A 173 2.38 11.77 -5.16
C ASN A 173 1.40 12.80 -4.59
N ILE A 174 1.30 12.91 -3.27
CA ILE A 174 0.48 13.94 -2.60
C ILE A 174 1.03 15.35 -2.85
N GLU A 175 2.35 15.51 -3.00
CA GLU A 175 2.97 16.80 -3.40
C GLU A 175 2.75 17.14 -4.87
N LEU A 176 2.65 16.12 -5.71
CA LEU A 176 2.53 16.29 -7.16
C LEU A 176 1.19 16.90 -7.57
N PHE A 177 0.13 16.69 -6.77
CA PHE A 177 -1.22 17.11 -7.12
C PHE A 177 -1.80 18.12 -6.12
N PRO A 178 -2.65 19.06 -6.56
CA PRO A 178 -3.39 19.91 -5.64
C PRO A 178 -4.23 19.08 -4.67
N ARG A 179 -4.29 19.49 -3.40
CA ARG A 179 -5.08 18.79 -2.37
C ARG A 179 -6.53 18.56 -2.80
N SER A 180 -7.16 19.55 -3.42
CA SER A 180 -8.55 19.45 -3.92
C SER A 180 -8.76 18.33 -4.94
N VAL A 181 -7.74 18.04 -5.76
CA VAL A 181 -7.76 16.94 -6.74
C VAL A 181 -7.78 15.59 -6.04
N ILE A 182 -6.99 15.43 -4.98
CA ILE A 182 -6.94 14.19 -4.19
C ILE A 182 -8.23 14.02 -3.38
N GLU A 183 -8.72 15.10 -2.77
CA GLU A 183 -9.93 15.11 -1.94
C GLU A 183 -11.23 14.91 -2.75
N ALA A 184 -11.22 15.23 -4.05
CA ALA A 184 -12.34 15.00 -4.96
C ALA A 184 -12.74 13.51 -5.04
N HIS A 185 -11.78 12.59 -4.89
CA HIS A 185 -12.01 11.14 -4.85
C HIS A 185 -12.71 10.66 -3.56
N GLY A 186 -12.77 11.53 -2.55
CA GLY A 186 -13.52 11.30 -1.34
C GLY A 186 -12.98 10.21 -0.45
N LEU A 187 -13.91 9.59 0.27
CA LEU A 187 -13.62 8.69 1.38
C LEU A 187 -12.78 7.47 0.94
N GLY A 188 -12.99 6.95 -0.28
CA GLY A 188 -12.20 5.86 -0.82
C GLY A 188 -10.70 6.19 -0.93
N MET A 189 -10.36 7.45 -1.21
CA MET A 189 -8.96 7.90 -1.27
C MET A 189 -8.37 8.07 0.13
N GLU A 190 -9.09 8.73 1.04
CA GLU A 190 -8.68 8.86 2.46
C GLU A 190 -8.31 7.50 3.05
N MET A 191 -9.14 6.50 2.77
CA MET A 191 -8.99 5.13 3.21
C MET A 191 -7.72 4.44 2.68
N LYS A 192 -7.41 4.63 1.39
CA LYS A 192 -6.19 4.09 0.76
C LYS A 192 -4.94 4.70 1.38
N LEU A 193 -4.95 6.02 1.56
CA LEU A 193 -3.85 6.78 2.17
C LEU A 193 -3.64 6.39 3.64
N PHE A 194 -4.74 6.21 4.38
CA PHE A 194 -4.71 5.75 5.76
C PHE A 194 -4.06 4.36 5.88
N GLU A 195 -4.40 3.42 5.00
CA GLU A 195 -3.82 2.08 5.05
C GLU A 195 -2.31 2.08 4.77
N VAL A 196 -1.83 2.96 3.88
CA VAL A 196 -0.39 3.16 3.65
C VAL A 196 0.29 3.72 4.90
N ALA A 197 -0.28 4.76 5.51
CA ALA A 197 0.27 5.37 6.73
C ALA A 197 0.31 4.36 7.90
N MET A 198 -0.76 3.61 8.10
CA MET A 198 -0.83 2.56 9.11
C MET A 198 0.20 1.46 8.89
N SER A 199 0.36 1.00 7.65
CA SER A 199 1.35 -0.05 7.33
C SER A 199 2.78 0.40 7.64
N LEU A 200 3.09 1.68 7.44
CA LEU A 200 4.36 2.26 7.85
C LEU A 200 4.47 2.34 9.39
N ALA A 201 3.44 2.81 10.07
CA ALA A 201 3.41 2.88 11.53
C ALA A 201 3.62 1.50 12.17
N ASP A 202 2.97 0.46 11.64
CA ASP A 202 3.08 -0.91 12.13
C ASP A 202 4.51 -1.45 12.01
N ILE A 203 5.17 -1.24 10.88
CA ILE A 203 6.56 -1.68 10.70
C ILE A 203 7.54 -0.89 11.58
N LEU A 204 7.31 0.40 11.79
CA LEU A 204 8.14 1.21 12.71
C LEU A 204 8.00 0.79 14.16
N LEU A 205 6.84 0.27 14.56
CA LEU A 205 6.62 -0.28 15.89
C LEU A 205 7.25 -1.67 16.05
N CYS A 206 7.06 -2.54 15.07
CA CYS A 206 7.51 -3.93 15.15
C CYS A 206 9.03 -4.08 14.98
N LEU A 207 9.67 -3.19 14.20
CA LEU A 207 11.07 -3.36 13.77
C LEU A 207 11.86 -2.04 13.84
N PRO A 208 11.97 -1.42 15.02
CA PRO A 208 12.61 -0.11 15.17
C PRO A 208 14.07 -0.09 14.68
N SER A 209 14.83 -1.14 14.98
CA SER A 209 16.26 -1.25 14.64
C SER A 209 16.55 -1.24 13.14
N ASN A 210 15.62 -1.68 12.30
CA ASN A 210 15.76 -1.66 10.84
C ASN A 210 15.70 -0.22 10.25
N PHE A 211 15.31 0.75 11.06
CA PHE A 211 15.19 2.17 10.68
C PHE A 211 16.10 3.09 11.50
N GLU A 212 16.86 2.54 12.44
CA GLU A 212 17.91 3.24 13.18
C GLU A 212 19.08 3.56 12.21
N GLY A 213 19.63 4.78 12.28
CA GLY A 213 20.74 5.23 11.42
C GLY A 213 20.38 5.89 10.08
N LYS A 214 19.17 5.72 9.54
CA LYS A 214 18.71 6.46 8.32
C LYS A 214 18.39 7.95 8.56
N GLN A 215 18.57 8.42 9.79
CA GLN A 215 18.13 9.74 10.30
C GLN A 215 19.20 10.84 10.18
N LEU A 216 20.46 10.51 9.89
CA LEU A 216 21.54 11.48 10.13
C LEU A 216 21.57 12.67 9.15
N MET A 217 20.97 12.59 7.94
CA MET A 217 20.92 13.73 6.99
C MET A 217 19.72 13.75 6.01
N ASN A 218 18.72 12.87 6.13
CA ASN A 218 17.59 12.76 5.18
C ASN A 218 16.23 12.64 5.88
N VAL A 219 15.15 12.98 5.17
CA VAL A 219 13.75 12.75 5.62
C VAL A 219 13.57 11.29 6.02
N GLY A 220 13.43 11.03 7.32
CA GLY A 220 13.31 9.68 7.88
C GLY A 220 11.91 9.08 7.71
N PRO A 221 11.73 7.77 7.93
CA PRO A 221 10.41 7.13 7.87
C PRO A 221 9.38 7.78 8.81
N LYS A 222 9.83 8.27 9.97
CA LYS A 222 8.98 9.01 10.91
C LYS A 222 8.47 10.33 10.33
N ASP A 223 9.32 11.05 9.60
CA ASP A 223 8.94 12.30 8.94
C ASP A 223 7.94 12.06 7.82
N VAL A 224 8.13 10.98 7.06
CA VAL A 224 7.17 10.52 6.04
C VAL A 224 5.82 10.20 6.69
N LEU A 225 5.82 9.45 7.79
CA LEU A 225 4.60 9.13 8.54
C LEU A 225 3.89 10.37 9.06
N ASN A 226 4.64 11.29 9.69
CA ASN A 226 4.13 12.59 10.16
C ASN A 226 3.45 13.36 9.02
N ARG A 227 4.07 13.38 7.85
CA ARG A 227 3.56 14.10 6.67
C ARG A 227 2.25 13.49 6.15
N LEU A 228 2.16 12.16 6.10
CA LEU A 228 0.92 11.47 5.73
C LEU A 228 -0.19 11.70 6.76
N ALA A 229 0.12 11.62 8.05
CA ALA A 229 -0.84 11.86 9.13
C ALA A 229 -1.35 13.30 9.13
N GLN A 230 -0.48 14.29 8.90
CA GLN A 230 -0.87 15.70 8.72
C GLN A 230 -1.80 15.88 7.52
N PHE A 231 -1.50 15.22 6.39
CA PHE A 231 -2.36 15.29 5.22
C PHE A 231 -3.76 14.75 5.54
N LEU A 232 -3.82 13.55 6.14
CA LEU A 232 -5.05 12.85 6.52
C LEU A 232 -5.88 13.58 7.57
N THR A 233 -5.25 14.23 8.56
CA THR A 233 -5.95 14.97 9.62
C THR A 233 -6.85 16.07 9.06
N HIS A 234 -6.41 16.71 7.98
CA HIS A 234 -7.15 17.79 7.34
C HIS A 234 -7.96 17.32 6.12
N PHE A 235 -7.98 16.01 5.82
CA PHE A 235 -8.62 15.50 4.62
C PHE A 235 -10.13 15.80 4.65
N ARG A 236 -10.60 16.59 3.67
CA ARG A 236 -12.00 17.01 3.55
C ARG A 236 -12.59 17.64 4.82
N GLY A 237 -11.77 18.40 5.56
CA GLY A 237 -12.22 19.22 6.67
C GLY A 237 -12.07 18.61 8.06
N GLY A 238 -11.55 17.39 8.20
CA GLY A 238 -11.15 16.79 9.48
C GLY A 238 -12.30 16.61 10.49
N SER A 239 -12.70 15.37 10.78
CA SER A 239 -13.61 15.12 11.91
C SER A 239 -12.81 14.87 13.16
N ASP A 240 -13.03 15.67 14.21
CA ASP A 240 -12.43 15.50 15.55
C ASP A 240 -12.70 14.11 16.16
N ASN A 241 -13.68 13.37 15.64
CA ASN A 241 -14.06 12.04 16.09
C ASN A 241 -13.64 10.90 15.13
N ASN A 242 -12.62 11.12 14.29
CA ASN A 242 -12.11 10.06 13.42
C ASN A 242 -11.24 9.06 14.21
N ILE A 243 -11.87 7.99 14.72
CA ILE A 243 -11.20 6.91 15.47
C ILE A 243 -9.97 6.34 14.76
N LYS A 244 -9.96 6.32 13.42
CA LYS A 244 -8.82 5.82 12.65
C LYS A 244 -7.61 6.72 12.80
N LEU A 245 -7.81 8.04 12.71
CA LEU A 245 -6.75 9.01 12.94
C LEU A 245 -6.26 8.97 14.39
N GLN A 246 -7.16 8.77 15.35
CA GLN A 246 -6.75 8.58 16.75
C GLN A 246 -5.79 7.38 16.89
N ILE A 247 -6.14 6.22 16.32
CA ILE A 247 -5.28 5.03 16.35
C ILE A 247 -3.91 5.30 15.70
N LEU A 248 -3.89 6.02 14.57
CA LEU A 248 -2.64 6.38 13.90
C LEU A 248 -1.78 7.30 14.79
N HIS A 249 -2.39 8.33 15.38
CA HIS A 249 -1.70 9.25 16.30
C HIS A 249 -1.18 8.54 17.55
N ASP A 250 -1.94 7.62 18.12
CA ASP A 250 -1.51 6.81 19.28
C ASP A 250 -0.27 5.98 18.94
N LYS A 251 -0.27 5.31 17.79
CA LYS A 251 0.91 4.57 17.28
C LYS A 251 2.12 5.48 17.07
N MET A 252 1.91 6.68 16.52
CA MET A 252 2.99 7.66 16.32
C MET A 252 3.60 8.14 17.65
N GLN A 253 2.78 8.31 18.68
CA GLN A 253 3.28 8.63 20.03
C GLN A 253 4.10 7.48 20.61
N GLU A 254 3.66 6.24 20.44
CA GLU A 254 4.38 5.05 20.88
C GLU A 254 5.75 4.91 20.17
N ILE A 255 5.80 5.06 18.85
CA ILE A 255 7.05 5.09 18.05
C ILE A 255 8.03 6.15 18.56
N SER A 256 7.51 7.29 19.03
CA SER A 256 8.33 8.37 19.59
C SER A 256 8.90 8.02 20.96
N ARG A 257 8.13 7.32 21.80
CA ARG A 257 8.55 6.88 23.15
C ARG A 257 9.58 5.74 23.11
N SER A 258 9.45 4.80 22.18
CA SER A 258 10.36 3.64 22.10
C SER A 258 11.81 4.02 21.82
N VAL A 259 12.06 5.15 21.17
CA VAL A 259 13.43 5.68 20.95
C VAL A 259 14.03 6.34 22.18
N VAL A 260 13.20 6.88 23.10
CA VAL A 260 13.67 7.50 24.34
C VAL A 260 14.16 6.45 25.36
N ARG A 261 13.83 5.16 25.16
CA ARG A 261 14.24 4.05 26.05
C ARG A 261 15.56 3.36 25.68
N GLN A 262 16.30 3.83 24.68
CA GLN A 262 17.65 3.31 24.47
C GLN A 262 18.57 3.82 25.59
N PRO A 263 19.33 2.95 26.29
CA PRO A 263 20.28 3.40 27.31
C PRO A 263 21.30 4.33 26.65
N GLN A 264 21.49 5.52 27.20
CA GLN A 264 22.71 6.27 26.95
C GLN A 264 23.86 5.35 27.34
N LEU A 265 24.73 5.00 26.38
CA LEU A 265 26.04 4.45 26.70
C LEU A 265 26.69 5.48 27.63
N LEU A 266 26.82 5.11 28.90
CA LEU A 266 27.71 5.82 29.82
C LEU A 266 29.07 5.79 29.15
N GLU A 267 29.59 6.96 28.82
CA GLU A 267 31.01 7.10 28.50
C GLU A 267 31.77 6.53 29.69
N ASP A 268 32.51 5.44 29.47
CA ASP A 268 33.42 4.90 30.47
C ASP A 268 34.42 6.01 30.78
N ASP A 269 34.34 6.56 31.99
CA ASP A 269 35.36 7.44 32.56
C ASP A 269 36.71 6.71 32.46
N ASP A 270 37.65 7.35 31.77
CA ASP A 270 39.05 6.94 31.66
C ASP A 270 39.61 6.58 33.05
N GLN A 271 39.83 5.28 33.28
CA GLN A 271 40.59 4.82 34.44
C GLN A 271 42.08 5.05 34.19
N ASP A 272 42.59 6.02 34.96
CA ASP A 272 43.98 6.42 35.17
C ASP A 272 44.98 5.25 35.16
N PRO A 273 46.00 5.22 34.26
CA PRO A 273 46.89 4.08 34.08
C PRO A 273 48.00 3.95 35.13
N ASN A 274 47.90 4.61 36.29
CA ASN A 274 49.01 4.71 37.26
C ASN A 274 48.68 4.25 38.70
N ALA A 275 47.76 3.30 38.88
CA ALA A 275 47.56 2.65 40.18
C ALA A 275 48.54 1.48 40.38
N GLU A 276 49.66 1.76 41.04
CA GLU A 276 50.66 0.78 41.50
C GLU A 276 50.03 -0.32 42.38
N TRP A 277 50.19 -1.58 41.97
CA TRP A 277 49.86 -2.74 42.79
C TRP A 277 50.99 -3.04 43.76
N THR A 278 50.94 -2.48 44.97
CA THR A 278 51.78 -2.93 46.09
C THR A 278 51.25 -4.22 46.67
N ASN A 279 51.97 -5.32 46.43
CA ASN A 279 51.77 -6.63 47.04
C ASN A 279 52.57 -6.73 48.36
N PRO A 280 51.99 -7.24 49.47
CA PRO A 280 52.80 -7.85 50.52
C PRO A 280 52.40 -9.31 50.83
N ARG A 281 53.32 -10.20 50.44
CA ARG A 281 53.92 -11.29 51.23
C ARG A 281 53.02 -12.41 51.81
N MET A 282 53.17 -13.57 51.16
CA MET A 282 53.33 -14.90 51.76
C MET A 282 54.09 -14.89 53.11
N ILE A 283 53.54 -15.55 54.13
CA ILE A 283 54.31 -16.34 55.10
C ILE A 283 53.54 -17.64 55.40
N SER A 284 54.18 -18.76 55.10
CA SER A 284 53.88 -20.13 55.53
C SER A 284 54.56 -20.46 56.86
N VAL A 285 53.91 -21.23 57.76
CA VAL A 285 54.49 -22.24 58.71
C VAL A 285 53.30 -23.10 59.22
N ILE A 286 53.13 -24.41 58.88
CA ILE A 286 53.58 -25.67 59.56
C ILE A 286 53.01 -25.78 61.01
N GLU A 287 52.36 -26.83 61.53
CA GLU A 287 52.43 -28.32 61.41
C GLU A 287 51.07 -28.99 61.10
#